data_AF-A0A6G7X7R1-F1
#
_entry.id   AF-A0A6G7X7R1-F1
#
_cell.length_a   1.000
_cell.length_b   1.000
_cell.length_c   1.000
_cell.angle_alpha   90.00
_cell.angle_beta   90.00
_cell.angle_gamma   90.00
#
_symmetry.space_group_name_H-M   'P 1'
#
loop_
_entity.id
_entity.type
_entity.pdbx_description
1 polymer ?
#
loop_
_entity_poly.entity_id
_entity_poly.type
_entity_poly.pdbx_seq_one_letter_code
_entity_poly.pdbx_strand_id
1 'polypeptide(L)'
;MDIRKKGAVALFIYNILGLLAICSISPSDPLYSEGWLPVLLFTFPITIISFGYRYGASEPLYPVFIIQFIMLIISTYFVDLIVRNYSPAYLDKRRTKYISKKQREFEGAATAEQITIYLKYKRNINDFNQTATPEEKATLSVEQWYTIDNLAGDILLIKKGQVSQSTINSVRKRIKDKLKDQAAMDLLLTIE
;
A
#
# COMPACT_ATOMS: atom_id res chain seq x y z
N MET A 1 -6.57 -2.68 21.89
CA MET A 1 -7.86 -2.93 21.21
C MET A 1 -7.62 -3.07 19.71
N ASP A 2 -8.00 -4.21 19.10
CA ASP A 2 -7.87 -4.51 17.65
C ASP A 2 -8.49 -3.38 16.81
N ILE A 3 -7.90 -3.07 15.65
CA ILE A 3 -8.40 -2.05 14.72
C ILE A 3 -9.86 -2.29 14.33
N ARG A 4 -10.29 -3.56 14.26
CA ARG A 4 -11.68 -3.95 14.02
C ARG A 4 -12.61 -3.51 15.16
N LYS A 5 -12.17 -3.71 16.40
CA LYS A 5 -12.92 -3.30 17.60
C LYS A 5 -13.02 -1.77 17.68
N LYS A 6 -11.94 -1.05 17.36
CA LYS A 6 -11.95 0.43 17.28
C LYS A 6 -12.91 0.93 16.20
N GLY A 7 -12.86 0.32 15.01
CA GLY A 7 -13.76 0.65 13.90
C GLY A 7 -15.24 0.43 14.24
N ALA A 8 -15.56 -0.72 14.85
CA ALA A 8 -16.93 -1.03 15.28
C ALA A 8 -17.44 -0.05 16.35
N VAL A 9 -16.62 0.29 17.35
CA VAL A 9 -17.00 1.28 18.38
C VAL A 9 -17.21 2.67 17.78
N ALA A 10 -16.32 3.12 16.89
CA ALA A 10 -16.47 4.40 16.22
C ALA A 10 -17.74 4.45 15.37
N LEU A 11 -18.03 3.37 14.63
CA LEU A 11 -19.24 3.25 13.83
C LEU A 11 -20.51 3.24 14.69
N PHE A 12 -20.49 2.57 15.83
CA PHE A 12 -21.60 2.55 16.78
C PHE A 12 -21.91 3.95 17.32
N ILE A 13 -20.88 4.69 17.75
CA ILE A 13 -21.02 6.08 18.20
C ILE A 13 -21.56 6.96 17.06
N TYR A 14 -20.99 6.83 15.87
CA TYR A 14 -21.43 7.57 14.68
C TYR A 14 -22.90 7.27 14.34
N ASN A 15 -23.34 6.02 14.48
CA ASN A 15 -24.72 5.60 14.26
C ASN A 15 -25.70 6.16 15.30
N ILE A 16 -25.31 6.20 16.58
CA ILE A 16 -26.09 6.85 17.65
C ILE A 16 -26.22 8.35 17.39
N LEU A 17 -25.13 9.03 17.03
CA LEU A 17 -25.18 10.45 16.68
C LEU A 17 -26.14 10.72 15.52
N GLY A 18 -26.12 9.86 14.50
CA GLY A 18 -27.05 9.94 13.39
C GLY A 18 -28.50 9.69 13.79
N LEU A 19 -28.75 8.74 14.69
CA LEU A 19 -30.08 8.47 15.23
C LEU A 19 -30.63 9.71 15.96
N LEU A 20 -29.83 10.27 16.87
CA LEU A 20 -30.22 11.46 17.64
C LEU A 20 -30.50 12.65 16.73
N ALA A 21 -29.67 12.86 15.71
CA ALA A 21 -29.84 13.93 14.73
C ALA A 21 -31.10 13.79 13.86
N ILE A 22 -31.53 12.55 13.57
CA ILE A 22 -32.80 12.32 12.85
C ILE A 22 -33.99 12.50 13.78
N CYS A 23 -33.87 12.05 15.03
CA CYS A 23 -34.90 12.23 16.05
C CYS A 23 -35.02 13.68 16.54
N SER A 24 -34.27 14.63 15.96
CA SER A 24 -34.33 16.05 16.29
C SER A 24 -34.75 16.93 15.11
N ILE A 25 -35.16 16.33 13.99
CA ILE A 25 -35.36 17.07 12.73
C ILE A 25 -36.74 17.74 12.62
N SER A 26 -37.78 17.14 13.20
CA SER A 26 -39.13 17.68 13.15
C SER A 26 -39.40 18.48 14.43
N PRO A 27 -40.08 19.64 14.35
CA PRO A 27 -40.51 20.38 15.54
C PRO A 27 -41.36 19.57 16.53
N SER A 28 -42.05 18.53 16.03
CA SER A 28 -42.84 17.61 16.85
C SER A 28 -41.99 16.55 17.58
N ASP A 29 -40.68 16.51 17.35
CA ASP A 29 -39.83 15.48 17.92
C ASP A 29 -39.43 15.76 19.37
N PRO A 30 -39.28 14.71 20.20
CA PRO A 30 -38.83 14.85 21.58
C PRO A 30 -37.44 15.50 21.73
N LEU A 31 -36.59 15.37 20.73
CA LEU A 31 -35.20 15.87 20.75
C LEU A 31 -34.98 17.07 19.82
N TYR A 32 -36.06 17.72 19.36
CA TYR A 32 -35.95 18.85 18.44
C TYR A 32 -35.03 19.95 18.96
N SER A 33 -34.02 20.30 18.16
CA SER A 33 -33.17 21.46 18.40
C SER A 33 -32.46 21.84 17.09
N GLU A 34 -32.39 23.13 16.83
CA GLU A 34 -31.74 23.69 15.63
C GLU A 34 -30.24 23.34 15.56
N GLY A 35 -29.61 23.08 16.71
CA GLY A 35 -28.19 22.72 16.81
C GLY A 35 -27.82 21.36 16.22
N TRP A 36 -28.79 20.51 15.86
CA TRP A 36 -28.52 19.17 15.31
C TRP A 36 -28.28 19.14 13.80
N LEU A 37 -28.61 20.21 13.07
CA LEU A 37 -28.44 20.26 11.62
C LEU A 37 -26.99 19.94 11.15
N PRO A 38 -25.92 20.46 11.79
CA PRO A 38 -24.55 20.10 11.42
C PRO A 38 -24.23 18.62 11.67
N VAL A 39 -24.77 18.05 12.76
CA VAL A 39 -24.57 16.64 13.09
C VAL A 39 -25.24 15.76 12.04
N LEU A 40 -26.46 16.11 11.63
CA LEU A 40 -27.20 15.41 10.59
C LEU A 40 -26.44 15.39 9.26
N LEU A 41 -25.87 16.53 8.84
CA LEU A 41 -25.05 16.62 7.62
C LEU A 41 -23.79 15.74 7.73
N PHE A 42 -23.13 15.73 8.89
CA PHE A 42 -21.97 14.89 9.14
C PHE A 42 -22.32 13.39 9.13
N THR A 43 -23.49 13.02 9.63
CA THR A 43 -23.98 11.63 9.67
C THR A 43 -24.78 11.23 8.42
N PHE A 44 -24.94 12.13 7.46
CA PHE A 44 -25.85 11.98 6.33
C PHE A 44 -25.71 10.64 5.57
N PRO A 45 -24.50 10.13 5.28
CA PRO A 45 -24.35 8.87 4.55
C PRO A 45 -25.04 7.66 5.20
N ILE A 46 -25.12 7.62 6.53
CA ILE A 46 -25.77 6.52 7.27
C ILE A 46 -27.22 6.83 7.63
N THR A 47 -27.61 8.11 7.62
CA THR A 47 -28.95 8.57 7.97
C THR A 47 -29.85 8.80 6.77
N ILE A 48 -29.33 8.72 5.53
CA ILE A 48 -30.05 9.10 4.31
C ILE A 48 -31.42 8.42 4.13
N ILE A 49 -31.53 7.12 4.44
CA ILE A 49 -32.80 6.37 4.29
C ILE A 49 -33.79 6.79 5.39
N SER A 50 -33.32 6.85 6.63
CA SER A 50 -34.12 7.30 7.77
C SER A 50 -34.57 8.76 7.64
N PHE A 51 -33.72 9.62 7.06
CA PHE A 51 -34.04 11.00 6.72
C PHE A 51 -35.12 11.06 5.65
N GLY A 52 -35.01 10.26 4.58
CA GLY A 52 -36.05 10.16 3.55
C GLY A 52 -37.40 9.74 4.12
N TYR A 53 -37.41 8.75 5.02
CA TYR A 53 -38.62 8.38 5.76
C TYR A 53 -39.19 9.56 6.56
N ARG A 54 -38.33 10.26 7.32
CA ARG A 54 -38.76 11.40 8.15
C ARG A 54 -39.25 12.61 7.38
N TYR A 55 -38.72 12.81 6.19
CA TYR A 55 -39.21 13.83 5.27
C TYR A 55 -40.61 13.50 4.75
N GLY A 56 -40.90 12.23 4.49
CA GLY A 56 -42.19 11.76 3.98
C GLY A 56 -43.27 11.51 5.06
N ALA A 57 -42.85 11.15 6.28
CA ALA A 57 -43.73 10.87 7.41
C ALA A 57 -43.09 11.31 8.73
N SER A 58 -43.71 12.28 9.40
CA SER A 58 -43.26 12.81 10.69
C SER A 58 -43.70 11.96 11.89
N GLU A 59 -44.59 11.00 11.71
CA GLU A 59 -44.99 10.03 12.73
C GLU A 59 -45.37 8.71 12.06
N PRO A 60 -45.14 7.54 12.71
CA PRO A 60 -44.48 7.34 14.01
C PRO A 60 -42.95 7.30 13.94
N LEU A 61 -42.26 7.43 15.09
CA LEU A 61 -40.78 7.43 15.15
C LEU A 61 -40.14 6.02 15.10
N TYR A 62 -40.86 4.96 15.50
CA TYR A 62 -40.30 3.60 15.60
C TYR A 62 -39.65 3.08 14.28
N PRO A 63 -40.14 3.42 13.07
CA PRO A 63 -39.50 2.99 11.83
C PRO A 63 -38.09 3.55 11.64
N VAL A 64 -37.79 4.74 12.17
CA VAL A 64 -36.44 5.31 12.15
C VAL A 64 -35.47 4.40 12.91
N PHE A 65 -35.85 3.92 14.09
CA PHE A 65 -35.01 3.03 14.89
C PHE A 65 -34.75 1.70 14.17
N ILE A 66 -35.76 1.15 13.50
CA ILE A 66 -35.63 -0.08 12.71
C ILE A 66 -34.67 0.13 11.54
N ILE A 67 -34.86 1.19 10.75
CA ILE A 67 -34.00 1.51 9.61
C ILE A 67 -32.56 1.75 10.11
N GLN A 68 -32.39 2.51 11.18
CA GLN A 68 -31.08 2.83 11.72
C GLN A 68 -30.34 1.60 12.26
N PHE A 69 -31.06 0.66 12.86
CA PHE A 69 -30.51 -0.63 13.31
C PHE A 69 -30.06 -1.50 12.12
N ILE A 70 -30.87 -1.58 11.06
CA ILE A 70 -30.49 -2.28 9.83
C ILE A 70 -29.23 -1.63 9.21
N MET A 71 -29.20 -0.29 9.15
CA MET A 71 -28.04 0.45 8.66
C MET A 71 -26.80 0.19 9.48
N LEU A 72 -26.91 0.09 10.81
CA LEU A 72 -25.78 -0.27 11.69
C LEU A 72 -25.21 -1.65 11.33
N ILE A 73 -26.05 -2.66 11.12
CA ILE A 73 -25.62 -4.02 10.73
C ILE A 73 -24.89 -3.96 9.39
N ILE A 74 -25.49 -3.30 8.39
CA ILE A 74 -24.93 -3.19 7.03
C ILE A 74 -23.58 -2.46 7.07
N SER A 75 -23.50 -1.29 7.71
CA SER A 75 -22.27 -0.52 7.81
C SER A 75 -21.17 -1.28 8.57
N THR A 76 -21.53 -2.05 9.60
CA THR A 76 -20.57 -2.87 10.35
C THR A 76 -19.99 -3.96 9.45
N TYR A 77 -20.83 -4.61 8.65
CA TYR A 77 -20.40 -5.59 7.66
C TYR A 77 -19.44 -4.99 6.62
N PHE A 78 -19.74 -3.79 6.09
CA PHE A 78 -18.85 -3.11 5.15
C PHE A 78 -17.50 -2.73 5.77
N VAL A 79 -17.50 -2.21 7.00
CA VAL A 79 -16.25 -1.90 7.71
C VAL A 79 -15.41 -3.17 7.93
N ASP A 80 -16.03 -4.28 8.32
CA ASP A 80 -15.33 -5.56 8.47
C ASP A 80 -14.75 -6.03 7.13
N LEU A 81 -15.51 -5.92 6.03
CA LEU A 81 -15.04 -6.30 4.69
C LEU A 81 -13.85 -5.44 4.22
N ILE A 82 -13.93 -4.12 4.43
CA ILE A 82 -12.84 -3.19 4.13
C ILE A 82 -11.62 -3.58 4.96
N VAL A 83 -11.75 -3.68 6.29
CA VAL A 83 -10.62 -3.98 7.18
C VAL A 83 -10.01 -5.35 6.89
N ARG A 84 -10.80 -6.36 6.49
CA ARG A 84 -10.28 -7.67 6.03
C ARG A 84 -9.46 -7.54 4.76
N ASN A 85 -9.90 -6.75 3.79
CA ASN A 85 -9.14 -6.49 2.56
C ASN A 85 -7.84 -5.70 2.82
N TYR A 86 -7.79 -4.90 3.88
CA TYR A 86 -6.59 -4.18 4.33
C TYR A 86 -5.83 -4.89 5.46
N SER A 87 -6.19 -6.13 5.79
CA SER A 87 -5.56 -6.86 6.89
C SER A 87 -4.06 -7.06 6.61
N PRO A 88 -3.18 -6.79 7.59
CA PRO A 88 -1.73 -6.98 7.43
C PRO A 88 -1.38 -8.38 6.90
N ALA A 89 -2.12 -9.41 7.32
CA ALA A 89 -1.90 -10.79 6.85
C ALA A 89 -2.27 -11.00 5.36
N TYR A 90 -3.29 -10.30 4.86
CA TYR A 90 -3.65 -10.35 3.43
C TYR A 90 -2.63 -9.58 2.58
N LEU A 91 -2.24 -8.39 3.03
CA LEU A 91 -1.19 -7.60 2.39
C LEU A 91 0.15 -8.35 2.39
N ASP A 92 0.46 -9.05 3.46
CA ASP A 92 1.69 -9.84 3.59
C ASP A 92 1.66 -11.09 2.70
N LYS A 93 0.51 -11.76 2.56
CA LYS A 93 0.32 -12.88 1.61
C LYS A 93 0.44 -12.43 0.14
N ARG A 94 -0.11 -11.27 -0.21
CA ARG A 94 0.03 -10.68 -1.56
C ARG A 94 1.46 -10.23 -1.82
N ARG A 95 2.11 -9.65 -0.81
CA ARG A 95 3.52 -9.23 -0.85
C ARG A 95 4.45 -10.44 -1.01
N THR A 96 4.30 -11.49 -0.21
CA THR A 96 5.10 -12.72 -0.32
C THR A 96 4.90 -13.43 -1.64
N LYS A 97 3.67 -13.45 -2.20
CA LYS A 97 3.41 -13.98 -3.55
C LYS A 97 4.05 -13.11 -4.65
N TYR A 98 4.05 -11.79 -4.51
CA TYR A 98 4.74 -10.89 -5.44
C TYR A 98 6.25 -11.04 -5.34
N ILE A 99 6.80 -11.11 -4.12
CA ILE A 99 8.22 -11.32 -3.84
C ILE A 99 8.65 -12.69 -4.38
N SER A 100 7.92 -13.79 -4.11
CA SER A 100 8.29 -15.12 -4.60
C SER A 100 8.17 -15.25 -6.11
N LYS A 101 7.16 -14.62 -6.73
CA LYS A 101 7.05 -14.52 -8.19
C LYS A 101 8.22 -13.72 -8.78
N LYS A 102 8.53 -12.56 -8.19
CA LYS A 102 9.67 -11.73 -8.60
C LYS A 102 11.00 -12.44 -8.34
N GLN A 103 11.12 -13.21 -7.27
CA GLN A 103 12.32 -13.96 -6.89
C GLN A 103 12.55 -15.15 -7.82
N ARG A 104 11.48 -15.82 -8.28
CA ARG A 104 11.53 -16.82 -9.37
C ARG A 104 11.80 -16.20 -10.75
N GLU A 105 11.30 -14.99 -11.01
CA GLU A 105 11.68 -14.19 -12.20
C GLU A 105 13.14 -13.67 -12.10
N PHE A 106 13.70 -13.61 -10.89
CA PHE A 106 15.02 -13.02 -10.59
C PHE A 106 16.13 -14.04 -10.30
N GLU A 107 15.80 -15.33 -10.17
CA GLU A 107 16.71 -16.42 -9.83
C GLU A 107 17.85 -16.66 -10.85
N GLY A 108 18.05 -15.78 -11.83
CA GLY A 108 19.17 -15.78 -12.77
C GLY A 108 19.88 -14.44 -12.99
N ALA A 109 19.89 -13.47 -12.05
CA ALA A 109 20.25 -12.08 -12.41
C ALA A 109 21.70 -11.58 -12.15
N ALA A 110 22.47 -12.08 -11.17
CA ALA A 110 23.95 -11.98 -11.21
C ALA A 110 24.73 -12.66 -10.08
N THR A 111 25.87 -13.24 -10.45
CA THR A 111 26.90 -13.81 -9.57
C THR A 111 28.09 -12.84 -9.45
N ALA A 112 28.99 -13.03 -8.47
CA ALA A 112 30.24 -12.24 -8.37
C ALA A 112 31.09 -12.33 -9.66
N GLU A 113 31.02 -13.46 -10.35
CA GLU A 113 31.67 -13.66 -11.66
C GLU A 113 31.11 -12.72 -12.73
N GLN A 114 29.78 -12.54 -12.78
CA GLN A 114 29.15 -11.59 -13.70
C GLN A 114 29.55 -10.14 -13.44
N ILE A 115 29.69 -9.75 -12.17
CA ILE A 115 30.16 -8.40 -11.80
C ILE A 115 31.64 -8.24 -12.13
N THR A 116 32.43 -9.29 -11.97
CA THR A 116 33.85 -9.29 -12.35
C THR A 116 34.00 -9.07 -13.85
N ILE A 117 33.19 -9.76 -14.67
CA ILE A 117 33.13 -9.55 -16.12
C ILE A 117 32.68 -8.11 -16.42
N TYR A 118 31.61 -7.62 -15.79
CA TYR A 118 31.12 -6.24 -15.97
C TYR A 118 32.21 -5.19 -15.67
N LEU A 119 32.97 -5.36 -14.58
CA LEU A 119 34.07 -4.47 -14.21
C LEU A 119 35.28 -4.62 -15.14
N LYS A 120 35.59 -5.83 -15.62
CA LYS A 120 36.68 -6.09 -16.58
C LYS A 120 36.53 -5.23 -17.83
N TYR A 121 35.31 -5.08 -18.33
CA TYR A 121 35.00 -4.27 -19.52
C TYR A 121 34.69 -2.81 -19.20
N LYS A 122 35.07 -2.31 -18.01
CA LYS A 122 34.99 -0.90 -17.61
C LYS A 122 33.61 -0.25 -17.86
N ARG A 123 32.54 -1.03 -17.69
CA ARG A 123 31.15 -0.56 -17.95
C ARG A 123 30.88 -0.17 -19.40
N ASN A 124 31.73 -0.55 -20.35
CA ASN A 124 31.53 -0.33 -21.77
C ASN A 124 30.92 -1.58 -22.43
N ILE A 125 29.63 -1.50 -22.74
CA ILE A 125 28.90 -2.60 -23.37
C ILE A 125 29.40 -2.90 -24.80
N ASN A 126 29.95 -1.90 -25.49
CA ASN A 126 30.48 -2.10 -26.84
C ASN A 126 31.76 -2.94 -26.79
N ASP A 127 32.64 -2.66 -25.83
CA ASP A 127 33.85 -3.45 -25.62
C ASP A 127 33.49 -4.89 -25.22
N PHE A 128 32.52 -5.06 -24.33
CA PHE A 128 31.99 -6.38 -23.98
C PHE A 128 31.44 -7.13 -25.21
N ASN A 129 30.60 -6.49 -26.02
CA ASN A 129 30.01 -7.12 -27.19
C ASN A 129 31.06 -7.49 -28.26
N GLN A 130 32.10 -6.68 -28.43
CA GLN A 130 33.12 -6.87 -29.46
C GLN A 130 34.25 -7.81 -29.04
N THR A 131 34.65 -7.77 -27.77
CA THR A 131 35.90 -8.40 -27.31
C THR A 131 35.71 -9.50 -26.27
N ALA A 132 34.51 -9.66 -25.69
CA ALA A 132 34.27 -10.72 -24.72
C ALA A 132 34.31 -12.11 -25.34
N THR A 133 34.91 -13.02 -24.58
CA THR A 133 35.00 -14.44 -24.95
C THR A 133 33.60 -15.08 -24.97
N PRO A 134 33.42 -16.20 -25.72
CA PRO A 134 32.15 -16.93 -25.73
C PRO A 134 31.70 -17.38 -24.34
N GLU A 135 32.65 -17.74 -23.47
CA GLU A 135 32.39 -18.12 -22.06
C GLU A 135 31.85 -16.93 -21.26
N GLU A 136 32.48 -15.76 -21.36
CA GLU A 136 32.01 -14.55 -20.69
C GLU A 136 30.62 -14.11 -21.18
N LYS A 137 30.32 -14.27 -22.47
CA LYS A 137 29.00 -14.00 -23.05
C LYS A 137 27.94 -15.03 -22.65
N ALA A 138 28.35 -16.26 -22.35
CA ALA A 138 27.48 -17.26 -21.75
C ALA A 138 27.21 -16.98 -20.27
N THR A 139 28.19 -16.42 -19.56
CA THR A 139 28.09 -16.08 -18.13
C THR A 139 27.32 -14.79 -17.88
N LEU A 140 27.51 -13.74 -18.69
CA LEU A 140 26.86 -12.44 -18.56
C LEU A 140 26.08 -12.08 -19.83
N SER A 141 24.75 -12.14 -19.76
CA SER A 141 23.88 -11.72 -20.85
C SER A 141 23.79 -10.19 -20.94
N VAL A 142 23.39 -9.69 -22.10
CA VAL A 142 23.13 -8.25 -22.31
C VAL A 142 22.04 -7.71 -21.37
N GLU A 143 21.02 -8.52 -21.04
CA GLU A 143 19.98 -8.12 -20.09
C GLU A 143 20.52 -8.02 -18.65
N GLN A 144 21.37 -8.97 -18.24
CA GLN A 144 22.06 -8.93 -16.96
C GLN A 144 23.02 -7.73 -16.89
N TRP A 145 23.70 -7.41 -17.99
CA TRP A 145 24.55 -6.22 -18.11
C TRP A 145 23.80 -4.93 -17.75
N TYR A 146 22.65 -4.68 -18.39
CA TYR A 146 21.84 -3.49 -18.08
C TYR A 146 21.30 -3.50 -16.65
N THR A 147 21.04 -4.68 -16.09
CA THR A 147 20.61 -4.81 -14.69
C THR A 147 21.71 -4.38 -13.73
N ILE A 148 22.96 -4.80 -13.98
CA ILE A 148 24.14 -4.41 -13.19
C ILE A 148 24.45 -2.93 -13.39
N ASP A 149 24.37 -2.41 -14.62
CA ASP A 149 24.71 -1.01 -14.92
C ASP A 149 23.76 0.00 -14.24
N ASN A 150 22.46 -0.30 -14.24
CA ASN A 150 21.49 0.51 -13.51
C ASN A 150 21.77 0.54 -12.00
N LEU A 151 22.17 -0.60 -11.41
CA LEU A 151 22.55 -0.67 -10.00
C LEU A 151 23.83 0.12 -9.71
N ALA A 152 24.83 0.03 -10.58
CA ALA A 152 26.07 0.79 -10.47
C ALA A 152 25.81 2.30 -10.54
N GLY A 153 24.93 2.74 -11.44
CA GLY A 153 24.49 4.14 -11.53
C GLY A 153 23.81 4.63 -10.25
N ASP A 154 22.89 3.85 -9.70
CA ASP A 154 22.23 4.16 -8.43
C ASP A 154 23.24 4.30 -7.27
N ILE A 155 24.23 3.40 -7.18
CA ILE A 155 25.29 3.44 -6.17
C ILE A 155 26.15 4.71 -6.30
N LEU A 156 26.52 5.09 -7.51
CA LEU A 156 27.32 6.28 -7.79
C LEU A 156 26.59 7.56 -7.34
N LEU A 157 25.30 7.67 -7.63
CA LEU A 157 24.46 8.80 -7.21
C LEU A 157 24.38 8.91 -5.68
N ILE A 158 24.34 7.78 -4.97
CA ILE A 158 24.41 7.74 -3.50
C ILE A 158 25.77 8.22 -3.00
N LYS A 159 26.87 7.70 -3.55
CA LYS A 159 28.24 8.11 -3.17
C LYS A 159 28.46 9.60 -3.34
N LYS A 160 27.92 10.19 -4.41
CA LYS A 160 28.02 11.63 -4.69
C LYS A 160 27.09 12.49 -3.82
N GLY A 161 26.29 11.91 -2.93
CA GLY A 161 25.34 12.63 -2.10
C GLY A 161 24.20 13.29 -2.88
N GLN A 162 23.95 12.84 -4.12
CA GLN A 162 23.00 13.48 -5.05
C GLN A 162 21.57 12.95 -4.92
N VAL A 163 21.26 12.16 -3.89
CA VAL A 163 19.96 11.51 -3.71
C VAL A 163 19.46 11.59 -2.28
N SER A 164 18.13 11.62 -2.12
CA SER A 164 17.47 11.68 -0.81
C SER A 164 17.68 10.43 0.04
N GLN A 165 17.51 10.54 1.37
CA GLN A 165 17.58 9.39 2.29
C GLN A 165 16.55 8.28 1.95
N SER A 166 15.38 8.66 1.43
CA SER A 166 14.36 7.72 0.95
C SER A 166 14.88 6.91 -0.25
N THR A 167 15.54 7.58 -1.19
CA THR A 167 16.18 6.95 -2.35
C THR A 167 17.32 6.02 -1.92
N ILE A 168 18.16 6.43 -0.96
CA ILE A 168 19.24 5.61 -0.40
C ILE A 168 18.68 4.30 0.18
N ASN A 169 17.62 4.38 0.97
CA ASN A 169 17.00 3.20 1.58
C ASN A 169 16.37 2.27 0.52
N SER A 170 15.74 2.84 -0.50
CA SER A 170 15.16 2.08 -1.62
C SER A 170 16.24 1.38 -2.45
N VAL A 171 17.31 2.08 -2.80
CA VAL A 171 18.44 1.52 -3.56
C VAL A 171 19.17 0.46 -2.75
N ARG A 172 19.48 0.70 -1.47
CA ARG A 172 20.13 -0.30 -0.60
C ARG A 172 19.30 -1.59 -0.51
N LYS A 173 17.98 -1.44 -0.45
CA LYS A 173 17.06 -2.58 -0.52
C LYS A 173 17.14 -3.28 -1.87
N ARG A 174 17.11 -2.55 -3.00
CA ARG A 174 17.29 -3.13 -4.35
C ARG A 174 18.63 -3.85 -4.51
N ILE A 175 19.71 -3.31 -3.95
CA ILE A 175 21.05 -3.91 -3.98
C ILE A 175 21.05 -5.21 -3.16
N LYS A 176 20.53 -5.20 -1.93
CA LYS A 176 20.42 -6.39 -1.09
C LYS A 176 19.50 -7.47 -1.70
N ASP A 177 18.43 -7.03 -2.36
CA ASP A 177 17.47 -7.92 -3.02
C ASP A 177 18.02 -8.47 -4.35
N LYS A 178 18.89 -7.70 -5.04
CA LYS A 178 19.45 -8.07 -6.35
C LYS A 178 20.81 -8.76 -6.30
N LEU A 179 21.63 -8.49 -5.29
CA LEU A 179 22.96 -9.08 -5.10
C LEU A 179 22.89 -9.97 -3.86
N LYS A 180 22.79 -11.28 -4.10
CA LYS A 180 22.76 -12.27 -3.01
C LYS A 180 24.14 -12.49 -2.39
N ASP A 181 25.19 -12.23 -3.16
CA ASP A 181 26.58 -12.44 -2.75
C ASP A 181 27.15 -11.15 -2.13
N GLN A 182 27.65 -11.28 -0.90
CA GLN A 182 28.30 -10.18 -0.20
C GLN A 182 29.55 -9.71 -0.97
N ALA A 183 30.29 -10.62 -1.61
CA ALA A 183 31.46 -10.27 -2.41
C ALA A 183 31.08 -9.48 -3.67
N ALA A 184 29.96 -9.85 -4.31
CA ALA A 184 29.37 -9.10 -5.41
C ALA A 184 28.96 -7.68 -5.01
N MET A 185 28.38 -7.53 -3.81
CA MET A 185 28.01 -6.23 -3.26
C MET A 185 29.24 -5.38 -2.93
N ASP A 186 30.26 -5.97 -2.31
CA ASP A 186 31.50 -5.27 -1.96
C ASP A 186 32.23 -4.77 -3.23
N LEU A 187 32.29 -5.59 -4.29
CA LEU A 187 32.84 -5.21 -5.60
C LEU A 187 32.08 -4.07 -6.29
N LEU A 188 30.75 -4.02 -6.20
CA LEU A 188 29.98 -2.90 -6.76
C LEU A 188 30.13 -1.62 -5.94
N LEU A 189 30.38 -1.73 -4.64
CA LEU A 189 30.64 -0.59 -3.77
C LEU A 189 32.04 0.01 -3.96
N THR A 190 32.98 -0.68 -4.63
CA THR A 190 34.29 -0.10 -4.99
C THR A 190 34.23 0.79 -6.24
N ILE A 191 33.10 0.87 -6.95
CA ILE A 191 32.96 1.73 -8.13
C ILE A 191 33.13 3.21 -7.72
N GLU A 192 34.07 3.91 -8.36
CA GLU A 192 34.33 5.34 -8.24
C GLU A 192 33.52 6.19 -9.23
#